data_AF-A0A936MG82-F1
#
_entry.id   AF-A0A936MG82-F1
#
_cell.length_a   1.000
_cell.length_b   1.000
_cell.length_c   1.000
_cell.angle_alpha   90.00
_cell.angle_beta   90.00
_cell.angle_gamma   90.00
#
_symmetry.space_group_name_H-M   'P 1'
#
loop_
_entity.id
_entity.type
_entity.pdbx_description
1 polymer ?
#
loop_
_entity_poly.entity_id
_entity_poly.type
_entity_poly.pdbx_seq_one_letter_code
_entity_poly.pdbx_strand_id
1 'polypeptide(L)' 'MKVLIDIPDDEATFGMKVLNSLSFVKKVKPMSMATVDLWEDLKEATNEVRLHKEGKLKLKTAQDLLNEL' A
#
# COMPACT_ATOMS: atom_id res chain seq x y z
N MET A 1 4.73 13.87 -1.56
CA MET A 1 4.24 12.99 -0.49
C MET A 1 2.83 12.56 -0.82
N LYS A 2 2.48 11.28 -0.63
CA LYS A 2 1.12 10.76 -0.78
C LYS A 2 0.68 10.30 0.61
N VAL A 3 -0.56 10.61 1.00
CA VAL A 3 -1.12 10.28 2.31
C VAL A 3 -2.43 9.54 2.07
N LEU A 4 -2.60 8.41 2.75
CA LEU A 4 -3.87 7.69 2.83
C LEU A 4 -4.63 8.20 4.05
N ILE A 5 -5.91 8.50 3.87
CA ILE A 5 -6.78 8.99 4.94
C ILE A 5 -7.97 8.05 4.97
N ASP A 6 -8.17 7.40 6.11
CA ASP A 6 -9.35 6.59 6.38
C ASP A 6 -10.43 7.49 6.98
N ILE A 7 -11.59 7.55 6.33
CA ILE A 7 -12.70 8.41 6.70
C ILE A 7 -13.97 7.55 6.66
N PRO A 8 -14.80 7.57 7.71
CA PRO A 8 -16.12 6.95 7.69
C PRO A 8 -16.95 7.40 6.47
N ASP A 9 -17.73 6.49 5.88
CA ASP A 9 -18.49 6.74 4.64
C ASP A 9 -19.48 7.92 4.77
N ASP A 10 -20.05 8.12 5.96
CA ASP A 10 -20.95 9.21 6.30
C ASP A 10 -20.25 10.58 6.28
N GLU A 11 -18.96 10.63 6.63
CA GLU A 11 -18.15 11.84 6.61
C GLU A 11 -17.30 12.01 5.34
N ALA A 12 -17.17 10.98 4.50
CA ALA A 12 -16.33 10.99 3.30
C ALA A 12 -16.67 12.15 2.35
N THR A 13 -17.96 12.47 2.19
CA THR A 13 -18.42 13.60 1.36
C THR A 13 -17.95 14.94 1.91
N PHE A 14 -17.98 15.10 3.24
CA PHE A 14 -17.51 16.31 3.90
C PHE A 14 -15.98 16.42 3.82
N GLY A 15 -15.27 15.33 4.14
CA GLY A 15 -13.81 15.26 4.02
C GLY A 15 -13.32 15.60 2.62
N MET A 16 -13.99 15.10 1.58
CA MET A 16 -13.67 15.42 0.18
C MET A 16 -13.82 16.91 -0.14
N LYS A 17 -14.85 17.58 0.38
CA LYS A 17 -15.04 19.04 0.20
C LYS A 17 -13.93 19.83 0.88
N VAL A 18 -13.56 19.46 2.09
CA VAL A 18 -12.46 20.10 2.83
C VAL A 18 -11.15 19.90 2.06
N LEU A 19 -10.83 18.68 1.65
CA LEU A 19 -9.60 18.39 0.91
C LEU A 19 -9.53 19.15 -0.43
N ASN A 20 -10.65 19.29 -1.15
CA ASN A 20 -10.69 20.07 -2.39
C ASN A 20 -10.60 21.58 -2.16
N SER A 21 -10.96 22.08 -0.97
CA SER A 21 -10.83 23.51 -0.63
C SER A 21 -9.37 23.92 -0.35
N LEU A 22 -8.51 22.94 -0.06
CA LEU A 22 -7.10 23.17 0.24
C LEU A 22 -6.31 23.34 -1.07
N SER A 23 -5.83 24.55 -1.34
CA SER A 23 -5.10 24.90 -2.58
C SER A 23 -3.80 24.10 -2.82
N PHE A 24 -3.24 23.49 -1.78
CA PHE A 24 -2.05 22.64 -1.86
C PHE A 24 -2.36 21.17 -2.20
N VAL A 25 -3.62 20.75 -2.11
CA VAL A 25 -4.05 19.39 -2.44
C VAL A 25 -4.31 19.31 -3.94
N LYS A 26 -3.33 18.77 -4.68
CA LYS A 26 -3.40 18.75 -6.14
C LYS A 26 -4.40 17.75 -6.70
N LYS A 27 -4.60 16.62 -6.02
CA LYS A 27 -5.45 15.51 -6.47
C LYS A 27 -5.98 14.75 -5.28
N VAL A 28 -7.30 14.62 -5.20
CA VAL A 28 -7.98 13.69 -4.29
C VAL A 28 -8.66 12.63 -5.15
N LYS A 29 -8.52 11.36 -4.78
CA LYS A 29 -9.22 10.25 -5.44
C LYS A 29 -9.78 9.33 -4.37
N PRO A 30 -11.08 8.99 -4.41
CA PRO A 30 -11.61 7.92 -3.58
C PRO A 30 -11.00 6.59 -4.05
N MET A 31 -10.65 5.74 -3.10
CA MET A 31 -10.22 4.37 -3.34
C MET A 31 -11.11 3.47 -2.49
N SER A 32 -11.55 2.33 -3.04
CA SER A 32 -12.25 1.32 -2.24
C SER A 32 -11.26 0.61 -1.32
N MET A 33 -11.75 0.07 -0.18
CA MET A 33 -10.92 -0.72 0.74
C MET A 33 -10.14 -1.83 0.00
N ALA A 34 -10.80 -2.58 -0.89
CA ALA A 34 -10.13 -3.60 -1.69
C ALA A 34 -8.97 -3.07 -2.56
N THR A 35 -9.06 -1.83 -3.02
CA THR A 35 -7.98 -1.19 -3.79
C THR A 35 -6.85 -0.71 -2.88
N VAL A 36 -7.16 -0.32 -1.63
CA VAL A 36 -6.18 0.09 -0.62
C VAL A 36 -5.37 -1.12 -0.15
N ASP A 37 -6.05 -2.21 0.19
CA ASP A 37 -5.41 -3.47 0.62
C ASP A 37 -4.46 -3.99 -0.45
N LEU A 38 -4.95 -4.09 -1.70
CA LEU A 38 -4.12 -4.51 -2.84
C LEU A 38 -2.90 -3.60 -3.05
N TRP A 39 -3.05 -2.28 -2.81
CA TRP A 39 -1.93 -1.34 -2.95
C TRP A 39 -0.85 -1.53 -1.88
N GLU A 40 -1.26 -1.79 -0.64
CA GLU A 40 -0.32 -2.09 0.44
C GLU A 40 0.34 -3.46 0.22
N ASP A 41 -0.41 -4.49 -0.16
CA ASP A 41 0.11 -5.82 -0.49
C ASP A 41 1.18 -5.74 -1.60
N LEU A 42 0.88 -5.01 -2.68
CA LEU A 42 1.84 -4.83 -3.78
C LEU A 42 3.08 -4.07 -3.33
N LYS A 43 2.92 -3.04 -2.50
CA LYS A 43 4.03 -2.24 -1.99
C LYS A 43 4.92 -3.05 -1.04
N GLU A 44 4.32 -3.90 -0.21
CA GLU A 44 5.03 -4.84 0.66
C GLU A 44 5.81 -5.86 -0.17
N ALA A 45 5.15 -6.55 -1.09
CA ALA A 45 5.80 -7.52 -1.98
C ALA A 45 6.95 -6.88 -2.79
N THR A 46 6.77 -5.64 -3.26
CA THR A 46 7.84 -4.92 -3.98
C THR A 46 9.02 -4.59 -3.06
N ASN A 47 8.75 -4.26 -1.80
CA ASN A 47 9.79 -4.05 -0.79
C ASN A 47 10.53 -5.34 -0.46
N GLU A 48 9.85 -6.47 -0.32
CA GLU A 48 10.46 -7.78 -0.09
C GLU A 48 11.36 -8.19 -1.25
N VAL A 49 10.89 -8.03 -2.49
CA VAL A 49 11.69 -8.30 -3.70
C VAL A 49 12.90 -7.36 -3.76
N ARG A 50 12.75 -6.10 -3.37
CA ARG A 50 13.87 -5.14 -3.31
C ARG A 50 14.88 -5.55 -2.24
N LEU A 51 14.46 -5.93 -1.04
CA LEU A 51 15.34 -6.39 0.06
C LEU A 51 16.09 -7.68 -0.32
N HIS A 52 15.42 -8.58 -1.06
CA HIS A 52 16.06 -9.75 -1.63
C HIS A 52 17.12 -9.38 -2.68
N LYS A 53 16.81 -8.47 -3.61
CA LYS A 53 17.78 -7.97 -4.62
C LYS A 53 18.94 -7.18 -4.02
N GLU A 54 18.74 -6.52 -2.89
CA GLU A 54 19.78 -5.82 -2.11
C GLU A 54 20.70 -6.78 -1.34
N GLY A 55 20.48 -8.10 -1.42
CA GLY A 55 21.36 -9.12 -0.85
C GLY A 55 21.23 -9.29 0.67
N LYS A 56 20.19 -8.72 1.29
CA LYS A 56 19.96 -8.77 2.75
C LYS A 56 19.14 -9.98 3.19
N LEU A 57 18.46 -10.67 2.27
CA LEU A 57 17.78 -11.93 2.52
C LEU A 57 18.38 -13.02 1.61
N LYS A 58 18.82 -14.12 2.21
CA LYS A 58 19.12 -15.36 1.48
C LYS A 58 17.80 -16.08 1.24
N LEU A 59 17.37 -16.23 -0.01
CA LEU A 59 16.26 -17.13 -0.30
C LEU A 59 16.66 -18.56 0.10
N LYS A 60 15.78 -19.24 0.83
CA LYS A 60 15.80 -20.69 0.92
C LYS A 60 15.57 -21.23 -0.49
N THR A 61 16.39 -22.18 -0.91
CA THR A 61 16.21 -22.80 -2.23
C THR A 61 14.95 -23.66 -2.24
N ALA A 62 14.38 -23.92 -3.42
CA ALA A 62 13.24 -24.84 -3.54
C ALA A 62 13.57 -26.24 -2.97
N GLN A 63 14.86 -26.61 -2.95
CA GLN A 63 15.34 -27.82 -2.29
C GLN A 63 15.26 -27.76 -0.76
N ASP A 64 15.55 -26.61 -0.15
CA ASP A 64 15.43 -26.42 1.30
C ASP A 64 13.98 -26.49 1.77
N LEU A 65 13.03 -25.99 0.97
CA LEU A 65 11.60 -26.09 1.27
C LEU A 65 11.08 -27.54 1.21
N LEU A 66 11.63 -28.36 0.31
CA LEU A 66 11.25 -29.77 0.18
C LEU A 66 11.81 -30.65 1.30
N ASN A 67 12.89 -30.22 1.97
CA ASN A 67 13.52 -30.98 3.07
C ASN A 67 12.91 -30.69 4.45
N GLU A 68 12.02 -29.71 4.58
CA GLU A 68 11.33 -29.37 5.84
C GLU A 68 9.94 -30.06 6.00
N LEU A 69 9.55 -30.91 5.05
CA LEU A 69 8.34 -31.75 5.07
C LEU A 69 8.71 -33.22 5.31
#